data_AF-A0A2V8KNI4-F1
#
_entry.id   AF-A0A2V8KNI4-F1
#
_cell.length_a   1.000
_cell.length_b   1.000
_cell.length_c   1.000
_cell.angle_alpha   90.00
_cell.angle_beta   90.00
_cell.angle_gamma   90.00
#
_symmetry.space_group_name_H-M   'P 1'
#
loop_
_entity.id
_entity.type
_entity.pdbx_description
1 polymer ?
#
loop_
_entity_poly.entity_id
_entity_poly.type
_entity_poly.pdbx_seq_one_letter_code
_entity_poly.pdbx_strand_id
1 'polypeptide(L)'
;MKDIIGSLIFDSSLESIPELRAVALADRHLIYEGGGIVLDLLLKNQDEGTCIHIGGQVLPEDSACTSVSDLQVLMEQGASRVRTHTNALGEFSFRAVQNGTLDLAIILKDRRFIVRGLSNNEPRMWKVVSAIHLGGNPQ
;
A
#
# COMPACT_ATOMS: atom_id res chain seq x y z
N MET A 1 15.66 1.51 14.44
CA MET A 1 14.45 0.98 13.77
C MET A 1 14.72 1.03 12.28
N LYS A 2 14.62 -0.10 11.59
CA LYS A 2 14.97 -0.22 10.15
C LYS A 2 13.76 0.14 9.27
N ASP A 3 13.95 0.90 8.21
CA ASP A 3 12.89 1.17 7.25
C ASP A 3 12.89 0.13 6.12
N ILE A 4 11.71 -0.35 5.77
CA ILE A 4 11.45 -1.25 4.66
C ILE A 4 10.42 -0.57 3.77
N ILE A 5 10.79 -0.33 2.52
CA ILE A 5 9.85 0.22 1.54
C ILE A 5 9.06 -0.95 0.95
N GLY A 6 7.73 -0.86 1.03
CA GLY A 6 6.83 -1.86 0.46
C GLY A 6 6.86 -1.82 -1.06
N SER A 7 6.95 -2.99 -1.67
CA SER A 7 6.85 -3.18 -3.11
C SER A 7 5.39 -3.37 -3.50
N LEU A 8 4.86 -2.56 -4.41
CA LEU A 8 3.53 -2.77 -4.97
C LEU A 8 3.58 -4.00 -5.91
N ILE A 9 2.74 -5.00 -5.64
CA ILE A 9 2.64 -6.22 -6.45
C ILE A 9 1.32 -6.35 -7.20
N PHE A 10 0.28 -5.64 -6.77
CA PHE A 10 -1.02 -5.64 -7.42
C PHE A 10 -1.69 -4.28 -7.32
N ASP A 11 -2.32 -3.84 -8.42
CA ASP A 11 -3.10 -2.61 -8.50
C ASP A 11 -4.32 -2.83 -9.41
N SER A 12 -5.51 -2.85 -8.81
CA SER A 12 -6.75 -3.13 -9.55
C SER A 12 -7.08 -2.09 -10.62
N SER A 13 -6.45 -0.90 -10.59
CA SER A 13 -6.63 0.11 -11.63
C SER A 13 -5.91 -0.22 -12.95
N LEU A 14 -4.92 -1.12 -12.90
CA LEU A 14 -4.15 -1.57 -14.06
C LEU A 14 -4.76 -2.83 -14.69
N GLU A 15 -5.57 -3.58 -13.93
CA GLU A 15 -6.17 -4.82 -14.39
C GLU A 15 -7.55 -4.55 -15.02
N SER A 16 -7.60 -4.59 -16.35
CA SER A 16 -8.87 -4.66 -17.08
C SER A 16 -9.48 -6.04 -16.88
N ILE A 17 -10.51 -6.18 -16.04
CA ILE A 17 -11.25 -7.45 -15.95
C ILE A 17 -11.99 -7.66 -17.28
N PRO A 18 -11.59 -8.64 -18.12
CA PRO A 18 -12.33 -8.96 -19.33
C PRO A 18 -13.75 -9.38 -18.93
N GLU A 19 -14.76 -8.96 -19.68
CA GLU A 19 -16.20 -9.23 -19.48
C GLU A 19 -16.97 -8.24 -18.57
N LEU A 20 -16.31 -7.45 -17.72
CA LEU A 20 -16.97 -6.32 -17.05
C LEU A 20 -16.97 -5.09 -17.98
N ARG A 21 -18.09 -4.84 -18.67
CA ARG A 21 -18.39 -3.51 -19.27
C ARG A 21 -18.67 -2.43 -18.21
N ALA A 22 -18.11 -2.58 -17.01
CA ALA A 22 -18.37 -1.67 -15.91
C ALA A 22 -17.44 -0.47 -16.01
N VAL A 23 -18.02 0.69 -15.77
CA VAL A 23 -17.35 1.93 -15.37
C VAL A 23 -16.24 1.58 -14.38
N ALA A 24 -15.04 2.15 -14.56
CA ALA A 24 -13.90 1.98 -13.67
C ALA A 24 -14.36 1.83 -12.21
N LEU A 25 -13.98 0.74 -11.56
CA LEU A 25 -14.36 0.45 -10.18
C LEU A 25 -14.08 1.70 -9.33
N ALA A 26 -15.11 2.17 -8.59
CA ALA A 26 -14.99 3.34 -7.72
C ALA A 26 -13.97 3.13 -6.59
N ASP A 27 -13.65 1.86 -6.33
CA ASP A 27 -12.74 1.38 -5.32
C ASP A 27 -11.47 0.83 -5.98
N ARG A 28 -10.30 1.15 -5.40
CA ARG A 28 -8.99 0.69 -5.84
C ARG A 28 -8.37 -0.22 -4.79
N HIS A 29 -8.06 -1.44 -5.19
CA HIS A 29 -7.35 -2.42 -4.37
C HIS A 29 -5.86 -2.39 -4.71
N LEU A 30 -5.03 -2.40 -3.68
CA LEU A 30 -3.58 -2.36 -3.79
C LEU A 30 -2.98 -3.40 -2.85
N ILE A 31 -2.05 -4.21 -3.35
CA ILE A 31 -1.32 -5.15 -2.51
C ILE A 31 0.15 -4.76 -2.54
N TYR A 32 0.70 -4.54 -1.35
CA TYR A 32 2.13 -4.33 -1.15
C TYR A 32 2.74 -5.48 -0.37
N GLU A 33 4.00 -5.80 -0.66
CA GLU A 33 4.75 -6.81 0.08
C GLU A 33 6.10 -6.27 0.55
N GLY A 34 6.69 -6.93 1.55
CA GLY A 34 8.06 -6.68 1.97
C GLY A 34 8.24 -6.74 3.47
N GLY A 35 9.45 -7.13 3.89
CA GLY A 35 9.79 -7.17 5.31
C GLY A 35 8.99 -8.20 6.11
N GLY A 36 8.54 -9.29 5.47
CA GLY A 36 7.83 -10.39 6.12
C GLY A 36 6.34 -10.12 6.37
N ILE A 37 5.77 -9.12 5.69
CA ILE A 37 4.33 -8.84 5.73
C ILE A 37 3.82 -8.53 4.32
N VAL A 38 2.54 -8.80 4.12
CA VAL A 38 1.74 -8.33 3.01
C VAL A 38 0.75 -7.29 3.55
N LEU A 39 0.58 -6.19 2.83
CA LEU A 39 -0.36 -5.14 3.15
C LEU A 39 -1.40 -5.08 2.01
N ASP A 40 -2.62 -5.49 2.33
CA ASP A 40 -3.79 -5.29 1.48
C ASP A 40 -4.41 -3.92 1.82
N LEU A 41 -4.64 -3.10 0.80
CA LEU A 41 -5.21 -1.76 0.91
C LEU A 41 -6.41 -1.61 -0.01
N LEU A 42 -7.44 -0.95 0.52
CA LEU A 42 -8.63 -0.56 -0.18
C LEU A 42 -8.81 0.95 -0.09
N LEU A 43 -8.74 1.62 -1.24
CA LEU A 43 -8.99 3.05 -1.37
C LEU A 43 -10.39 3.25 -1.96
N LYS A 44 -11.26 3.95 -1.26
CA LYS A 44 -12.64 4.24 -1.70
C LYS A 44 -12.83 5.74 -1.81
N ASN A 45 -13.32 6.22 -2.94
CA ASN A 45 -13.71 7.63 -3.05
C ASN A 45 -14.93 7.93 -2.17
N GLN A 46 -14.91 9.10 -1.54
CA GLN A 46 -16.01 9.69 -0.80
C GLN A 46 -16.18 11.15 -1.26
N ASP A 47 -17.35 11.73 -0.99
CA ASP A 47 -17.62 13.15 -1.24
C ASP A 47 -17.21 13.60 -2.64
N GLU A 48 -17.70 12.90 -3.67
CA GLU A 48 -17.41 13.15 -5.09
C GLU A 48 -15.91 13.11 -5.45
N GLY A 49 -15.09 12.40 -4.66
CA GLY A 49 -13.65 12.23 -4.87
C GLY A 49 -12.79 13.28 -4.16
N THR A 50 -13.38 14.16 -3.34
CA THR A 50 -12.62 15.11 -2.52
C THR A 50 -11.93 14.43 -1.34
N CYS A 51 -12.54 13.37 -0.81
CA CYS A 51 -12.03 12.56 0.28
C CYS A 51 -11.91 11.09 -0.14
N ILE A 52 -11.05 10.36 0.54
CA ILE A 52 -10.95 8.91 0.42
C ILE A 52 -11.07 8.24 1.78
N HIS A 53 -11.69 7.07 1.79
CA HIS A 53 -11.57 6.11 2.86
C HIS A 53 -10.43 5.14 2.55
N ILE A 54 -9.54 4.95 3.51
CA ILE A 54 -8.42 4.01 3.41
C ILE A 54 -8.70 2.89 4.39
N GLY A 55 -9.08 1.73 3.87
CA GLY A 55 -9.11 0.48 4.62
C GLY A 55 -7.85 -0.33 4.33
N GLY A 56 -7.41 -1.13 5.29
CA GLY A 56 -6.32 -2.06 5.02
C GLY A 56 -6.24 -3.19 6.02
N GLN A 57 -5.52 -4.23 5.62
CA GLN A 57 -5.20 -5.37 6.45
C GLN A 57 -3.73 -5.72 6.33
N VAL A 58 -3.07 -5.84 7.48
CA VAL A 58 -1.69 -6.34 7.58
C VAL A 58 -1.76 -7.85 7.75
N LEU A 59 -1.13 -8.58 6.84
CA LEU A 59 -1.02 -10.03 6.85
C LEU A 59 0.45 -10.42 7.08
N PRO A 60 0.76 -11.40 7.95
CA PRO A 60 2.10 -11.96 7.99
C PRO A 60 2.35 -12.75 6.70
N GLU A 61 3.56 -12.70 6.15
CA GLU A 61 3.96 -13.71 5.15
C GLU A 61 4.03 -15.09 5.84
N ASP A 62 3.69 -16.17 5.13
CA ASP A 62 3.49 -17.54 5.67
C ASP A 62 4.61 -18.10 6.56
N SER A 63 5.81 -17.50 6.51
CA SER A 63 6.98 -17.89 7.31
C SER A 63 7.31 -16.94 8.47
N ALA A 64 6.59 -15.82 8.62
CA ALA A 64 6.88 -14.79 9.61
C ALA A 64 6.01 -14.94 10.87
N CYS A 65 6.64 -15.15 12.03
CA CYS A 65 6.00 -15.02 13.35
C CYS A 65 5.78 -13.55 13.76
N THR A 66 5.26 -12.72 12.85
CA THR A 66 4.99 -11.31 13.12
C THR A 66 3.55 -11.17 13.61
N SER A 67 3.36 -10.72 14.86
CA SER A 67 2.03 -10.34 15.34
C SER A 67 1.51 -9.17 14.51
N VAL A 68 0.29 -9.29 13.98
CA VAL A 68 -0.40 -8.23 13.25
C VAL A 68 -1.40 -7.45 14.11
N SER A 69 -1.59 -7.86 15.37
CA SER A 69 -2.47 -7.16 16.31
C SER A 69 -1.81 -5.92 16.91
N ASP A 70 -2.61 -4.87 17.09
CA ASP A 70 -2.24 -3.61 17.75
C ASP A 70 -0.97 -2.95 17.17
N LEU A 71 -0.75 -3.15 15.88
CA LEU A 71 0.31 -2.47 15.14
C LEU A 71 -0.12 -1.02 14.90
N GLN A 72 0.75 -0.09 15.24
CA GLN A 72 0.50 1.31 14.94
C GLN A 72 0.63 1.54 13.43
N VAL A 73 -0.40 2.16 12.86
CA VAL A 73 -0.44 2.61 11.46
C VAL A 73 -0.41 4.12 11.44
N LEU A 74 0.58 4.69 10.76
CA LEU A 74 0.76 6.12 10.60
C LEU A 74 0.45 6.51 9.16
N MET A 75 -0.25 7.62 9.01
CA MET A 75 -0.47 8.27 7.72
C MET A 75 0.06 9.70 7.78
N GLU A 76 0.82 10.07 6.77
CA GLU A 76 1.46 11.39 6.63
C GLU A 76 1.08 12.01 5.28
N GLN A 77 0.57 13.25 5.31
CA GLN A 77 0.20 14.01 4.13
C GLN A 77 0.60 15.48 4.35
N GLY A 78 1.70 15.89 3.71
CA GLY A 78 2.29 17.22 3.95
C GLY A 78 2.66 17.40 5.43
N ALA A 79 2.07 18.39 6.09
CA ALA A 79 2.25 18.63 7.52
C ALA A 79 1.28 17.84 8.42
N SER A 80 0.26 17.19 7.83
CA SER A 80 -0.72 16.40 8.57
C SER A 80 -0.18 15.02 8.87
N ARG A 81 -0.35 14.58 10.11
CA ARG A 81 0.02 13.24 10.56
C ARG A 81 -1.06 12.69 11.45
N VAL A 82 -1.60 11.55 11.09
CA VAL A 82 -2.62 10.84 11.88
C VAL A 82 -2.19 9.39 12.10
N ARG A 83 -2.76 8.78 13.12
CA ARG A 83 -2.44 7.40 13.51
C ARG A 83 -3.69 6.61 13.85
N THR A 84 -3.62 5.32 13.59
CA THR A 84 -4.58 4.32 14.07
C THR A 84 -3.81 3.07 14.49
N HIS A 85 -4.52 2.04 14.95
CA HIS A 85 -3.93 0.74 15.27
C HIS A 85 -4.71 -0.37 14.58
N THR A 86 -4.03 -1.46 14.26
CA THR A 86 -4.69 -2.66 13.75
C THR A 86 -5.46 -3.37 14.85
N ASN A 87 -6.56 -4.02 14.48
CA ASN A 87 -7.27 -4.94 15.37
C ASN A 87 -6.57 -6.31 15.45
N ALA A 88 -7.19 -7.28 16.13
CA ALA A 88 -6.65 -8.63 16.29
C ALA A 88 -6.41 -9.39 14.97
N LEU A 89 -7.08 -8.99 13.89
CA LEU A 89 -6.98 -9.58 12.56
C LEU A 89 -6.04 -8.79 11.64
N GLY A 90 -5.37 -7.75 12.14
CA GLY A 90 -4.50 -6.89 11.34
C GLY A 90 -5.22 -5.80 10.57
N GLU A 91 -6.54 -5.63 10.76
CA GLU A 91 -7.34 -4.65 10.01
C GLU A 91 -7.24 -3.25 10.62
N PHE A 92 -7.23 -2.22 9.78
CA PHE A 92 -7.25 -0.82 10.19
C PHE A 92 -8.04 0.03 9.19
N SER A 93 -8.40 1.25 9.60
CA SER A 93 -8.97 2.22 8.65
C SER A 93 -8.71 3.67 9.03
N PHE A 94 -8.68 4.54 8.00
CA PHE A 94 -8.76 5.99 8.08
C PHE A 94 -9.99 6.47 7.31
N ARG A 95 -10.75 7.40 7.88
CA ARG A 95 -11.98 7.96 7.28
C ARG A 95 -11.76 9.41 6.91
N ALA A 96 -12.45 9.88 5.87
CA ALA A 96 -12.42 11.27 5.42
C ALA A 96 -11.00 11.83 5.23
N VAL A 97 -10.12 11.04 4.60
CA VAL A 97 -8.75 11.47 4.28
C VAL A 97 -8.82 12.35 3.05
N GLN A 98 -8.22 13.53 3.08
CA GLN A 98 -8.19 14.40 1.90
C GLN A 98 -7.52 13.68 0.72
N ASN A 99 -8.19 13.63 -0.44
CA ASN A 99 -7.64 12.99 -1.61
C ASN A 99 -6.36 13.70 -2.06
N GLY A 100 -5.34 12.92 -2.41
CA GLY A 100 -4.01 13.41 -2.74
C GLY A 100 -2.95 12.35 -2.47
N THR A 101 -1.69 12.76 -2.56
CA THR A 101 -0.54 11.89 -2.29
C THR A 101 -0.21 11.86 -0.80
N LEU A 102 -0.10 10.66 -0.23
CA LEU A 102 0.21 10.43 1.17
C LEU A 102 1.20 9.28 1.35
N ASP A 103 1.87 9.26 2.50
CA ASP A 103 2.71 8.14 2.92
C ASP A 103 2.01 7.36 4.04
N LEU A 104 2.13 6.03 4.00
CA LEU A 104 1.59 5.15 5.02
C LEU A 104 2.71 4.31 5.63
N ALA A 105 2.75 4.18 6.95
CA ALA A 105 3.75 3.38 7.64
C ALA A 105 3.12 2.45 8.68
N ILE A 106 3.50 1.18 8.66
CA ILE A 106 3.18 0.19 9.70
C ILE A 106 4.39 0.07 10.63
N ILE A 107 4.19 0.35 11.91
CA ILE A 107 5.24 0.27 12.93
C ILE A 107 5.27 -1.14 13.50
N LEU A 108 6.34 -1.87 13.19
CA LEU A 108 6.64 -3.19 13.70
C LEU A 108 7.68 -3.08 14.84
N LYS A 109 7.95 -4.18 15.55
CA LYS A 109 8.82 -4.19 16.74
C LYS A 109 10.21 -3.59 16.49
N ASP A 110 10.86 -3.95 15.39
CA ASP A 110 12.24 -3.58 15.06
C ASP A 110 12.37 -2.75 13.76
N ARG A 111 11.26 -2.60 13.03
CA ARG A 111 11.23 -2.05 11.67
C ARG A 111 9.96 -1.27 11.37
N ARG A 112 9.97 -0.50 10.30
CA ARG A 112 8.79 0.17 9.74
C ARG A 112 8.61 -0.28 8.31
N PHE A 113 7.42 -0.74 7.98
CA PHE A 113 7.03 -0.96 6.61
C PHE A 113 6.40 0.33 6.07
N ILE A 114 6.87 0.84 4.93
CA ILE A 114 6.51 2.15 4.42
C ILE A 114 6.01 2.04 2.99
N VAL A 115 4.80 2.53 2.75
CA VAL A 115 4.26 2.81 1.41
C VAL A 115 4.41 4.30 1.15
N ARG A 116 5.26 4.67 0.20
CA ARG A 116 5.54 6.07 -0.18
C ARG A 116 4.72 6.51 -1.36
N GLY A 117 4.03 7.64 -1.30
CA GLY A 117 3.33 8.27 -2.42
C GLY A 117 2.02 7.59 -2.80
N LEU A 118 1.29 7.02 -1.82
CA LEU A 118 -0.03 6.42 -2.03
C LEU A 118 -0.97 7.51 -2.55
N SER A 119 -1.68 7.23 -3.64
CA SER A 119 -2.62 8.16 -4.26
C SER A 119 -3.77 7.34 -4.83
N ASN A 120 -4.98 7.87 -4.81
CA ASN A 120 -6.12 7.20 -5.42
C ASN A 120 -6.22 7.49 -6.94
N ASN A 121 -5.62 8.57 -7.42
CA ASN A 121 -5.87 9.11 -8.77
C ASN A 121 -4.84 8.67 -9.83
N GLU A 122 -3.69 8.13 -9.43
CA GLU A 122 -2.63 7.73 -10.37
C GLU A 122 -2.33 6.23 -10.27
N PRO A 123 -2.48 5.46 -11.37
CA PRO A 123 -2.01 4.08 -11.42
C PRO A 123 -0.50 4.05 -11.23
N ARG A 124 0.00 3.17 -10.36
CA ARG A 124 1.45 3.03 -10.21
C ARG A 124 2.00 2.11 -11.27
N MET A 125 2.51 2.71 -12.35
CA MET A 125 3.24 1.97 -13.37
C MET A 125 4.51 1.33 -12.77
N TRP A 126 4.55 0.00 -12.74
CA TRP A 126 5.78 -0.73 -12.50
C TRP A 126 6.73 -0.51 -13.69
N LYS A 127 7.91 0.07 -13.45
CA LYS A 127 9.06 -0.19 -14.32
C LYS A 127 9.85 -1.30 -13.65
N VAL A 128 9.70 -2.53 -14.13
CA VAL A 128 10.74 -3.54 -13.95
C VAL A 128 11.98 -2.93 -14.60
N VAL A 129 12.92 -2.49 -13.79
CA VAL A 129 14.27 -2.24 -14.27
C VAL A 129 14.87 -3.62 -14.44
N SER A 130 14.69 -4.21 -15.62
CA SER A 130 15.53 -5.32 -16.04
C SER A 130 16.96 -4.81 -15.95
N ALA A 131 17.73 -5.33 -14.99
CA ALA A 131 19.15 -5.08 -14.92
C ALA A 131 19.74 -5.51 -16.27
N ILE A 132 20.11 -4.53 -17.10
CA ILE A 132 20.82 -4.77 -18.34
C ILE A 132 22.15 -5.39 -17.92
N HIS A 133 22.31 -6.68 -18.18
CA HIS A 133 23.58 -7.36 -18.02
C HIS A 133 24.53 -6.85 -19.11
N LEU A 134 25.24 -5.76 -18.83
CA LEU A 134 26.41 -5.34 -19.61
C LEU A 134 27.58 -6.27 -19.23
N GLY A 135 27.52 -7.50 -19.72
CA GLY A 135 28.65 -8.42 -19.72
C GLY A 135 29.45 -8.20 -20.99
N GLY A 136 30.54 -7.44 -20.89
CA GLY A 136 31.48 -7.20 -21.98
C GLY A 136 32.23 -8.46 -22.43
N ASN A 137 32.54 -8.50 -23.72
CA ASN A 137 33.49 -9.43 -24.35
C ASN A 137 34.83 -9.47 -23.58
N PRO A 138 35.43 -10.64 -23.39
CA PRO A 138 36.87 -10.78 -23.39
C PRO A 138 37.38 -11.08 -24.81
N GLN A 139 38.42 -10.35 -25.20
CA GLN A 139 39.34 -10.73 -26.28
C GLN A 139 40.10 -12.00 -25.91
#